data_AF-A0A969RCD5-F1
#
_entry.id   AF-A0A969RCD5-F1
#
_cell.length_a   1.000
_cell.length_b   1.000
_cell.length_c   1.000
_cell.angle_alpha   90.00
_cell.angle_beta   90.00
_cell.angle_gamma   90.00
#
_symmetry.space_group_name_H-M   'P 1'
#
loop_
_entity.id
_entity.type
_entity.pdbx_description
1 polymer ?
#
loop_
_entity_poly.entity_id
_entity_poly.type
_entity_poly.pdbx_seq_one_letter_code
_entity_poly.pdbx_strand_id
1 'polypeptide(L)'
;MQLEFVPVEDFYFALTLAVRVLEDLTQPGLSEEIRAKLEQKFGQPSTVAAASQNTFSYVFRVQDYDSSPAPQLIISIADWQGNLRLSSDYGWMLDADRKPTRTERFEQRSQFAQSLRSYLQEWLEVEGLTDEGGGTKKDEGGVG
;
A
#
# COMPACT_ATOMS: atom_id res chain seq x y z
N MET A 1 1.72 -4.93 12.37
CA MET A 1 2.14 -5.01 10.96
C MET A 1 3.63 -4.75 10.92
N GLN A 2 4.41 -5.55 10.19
CA GLN A 2 5.83 -5.29 9.94
C GLN A 2 6.12 -5.40 8.44
N LEU A 3 6.93 -4.51 7.90
CA LEU A 3 7.28 -4.50 6.47
C LEU A 3 8.72 -4.96 6.26
N GLU A 4 8.88 -6.07 5.56
CA GLU A 4 10.17 -6.59 5.12
C GLU A 4 10.39 -6.20 3.66
N PHE A 5 11.42 -5.40 3.40
CA PHE A 5 11.72 -4.91 2.06
C PHE A 5 12.13 -6.05 1.12
N VAL A 6 11.60 -6.00 -0.10
CA VAL A 6 11.90 -6.93 -1.18
C VAL A 6 12.85 -6.23 -2.16
N PRO A 7 14.13 -6.61 -2.21
CA PRO A 7 15.07 -5.99 -3.11
C PRO A 7 14.82 -6.43 -4.57
N VAL A 8 15.42 -5.72 -5.53
CA VAL A 8 15.17 -5.92 -6.96
C VAL A 8 15.49 -7.34 -7.43
N GLU A 9 16.50 -7.97 -6.83
CA GLU A 9 16.93 -9.34 -7.13
C GLU A 9 15.83 -10.36 -6.84
N ASP A 10 14.99 -10.07 -5.83
CA ASP A 10 13.88 -10.91 -5.41
C ASP A 10 12.54 -10.44 -5.99
N PHE A 11 12.47 -9.31 -6.69
CA PHE A 11 11.20 -8.71 -7.13
C PHE A 11 10.38 -9.62 -8.07
N TYR A 12 11.01 -10.54 -8.81
CA TYR A 12 10.32 -11.44 -9.75
C TYR A 12 9.18 -12.24 -9.11
N PHE A 13 9.23 -12.54 -7.80
CA PHE A 13 8.12 -13.24 -7.16
C PHE A 13 6.87 -12.34 -7.03
N ALA A 14 7.02 -11.03 -6.83
CA ALA A 14 5.89 -10.12 -6.63
C ALA A 14 5.05 -9.99 -7.91
N LEU A 15 5.68 -10.12 -9.08
CA LEU A 15 5.02 -10.18 -10.39
C LEU A 15 4.10 -11.40 -10.55
N THR A 16 4.30 -12.44 -9.75
CA THR A 16 3.51 -13.67 -9.84
C THR A 16 2.24 -13.64 -9.00
N LEU A 17 1.99 -12.56 -8.25
CA LEU A 17 0.88 -12.43 -7.31
C LEU A 17 -0.25 -11.57 -7.85
N ALA A 18 -1.42 -11.70 -7.22
CA ALA A 18 -2.62 -10.94 -7.57
C ALA A 18 -2.61 -9.51 -7.01
N VAL A 19 -1.49 -8.79 -7.11
CA VAL A 19 -1.36 -7.42 -6.59
C VAL A 19 -2.30 -6.49 -7.36
N ARG A 20 -3.12 -5.73 -6.62
CA ARG A 20 -4.11 -4.79 -7.15
C ARG A 20 -4.04 -3.47 -6.40
N VAL A 21 -4.43 -2.39 -7.07
CA VAL A 21 -4.54 -1.06 -6.46
C VAL A 21 -5.46 -1.15 -5.25
N LEU A 22 -4.96 -0.70 -4.11
CA LEU A 22 -5.75 -0.48 -2.90
C LEU A 22 -6.31 0.94 -2.91
N GLU A 23 -5.45 1.92 -3.14
CA GLU A 23 -5.78 3.34 -3.04
C GLU A 23 -4.74 4.18 -3.79
N ASP A 24 -5.18 5.32 -4.32
CA ASP A 24 -4.33 6.37 -4.85
C ASP A 24 -4.48 7.61 -3.98
N LEU A 25 -3.39 8.06 -3.37
CA LEU A 25 -3.34 9.25 -2.53
C LEU A 25 -2.82 10.41 -3.36
N THR A 26 -3.68 11.40 -3.59
CA THR A 26 -3.45 12.50 -4.52
C THR A 26 -2.91 13.77 -3.85
N GLN A 27 -2.37 13.65 -2.64
CA GLN A 27 -1.80 14.79 -1.94
C GLN A 27 -0.54 15.27 -2.68
N PRO A 28 -0.47 16.54 -3.11
CA PRO A 28 0.71 17.06 -3.79
C PRO A 28 1.98 16.92 -2.96
N GLY A 29 3.07 16.46 -3.57
CA GLY A 29 4.38 16.31 -2.91
C GLY A 29 4.54 15.05 -2.04
N LEU A 30 3.44 14.41 -1.64
CA LEU A 30 3.49 13.21 -0.79
C LEU A 30 4.28 12.06 -1.44
N SER A 31 4.10 11.84 -2.75
CA SER A 31 4.84 10.80 -3.49
C SER A 31 6.36 11.00 -3.39
N GLU A 32 6.83 12.24 -3.53
CA GLU A 32 8.27 12.56 -3.45
C GLU A 32 8.81 12.48 -2.02
N GLU A 33 8.04 12.91 -1.03
CA GLU A 33 8.42 12.79 0.39
C GLU A 33 8.59 11.32 0.78
N ILE A 34 7.61 10.48 0.44
CA ILE A 34 7.65 9.04 0.69
C ILE A 34 8.84 8.40 -0.02
N ARG A 35 9.07 8.77 -1.28
CA ARG A 35 10.24 8.31 -2.04
C ARG A 35 11.53 8.59 -1.29
N ALA A 36 11.73 9.83 -0.84
CA ALA A 36 12.95 10.24 -0.15
C ALA A 36 13.16 9.44 1.14
N LYS A 37 12.09 9.20 1.93
CA LYS A 37 12.14 8.40 3.15
C LYS A 37 12.49 6.93 2.87
N LEU A 38 11.89 6.34 1.83
CA LEU A 38 12.17 4.96 1.43
C LEU A 38 13.58 4.80 0.86
N GLU A 39 14.04 5.76 0.05
CA GLU A 39 15.40 5.79 -0.49
C GLU A 39 16.44 5.92 0.62
N GLN A 40 16.18 6.74 1.64
CA GLN A 40 17.05 6.83 2.82
C GLN A 40 17.13 5.50 3.60
N LYS A 41 16.02 4.77 3.72
CA LYS A 41 15.95 3.51 4.49
C LYS A 41 16.50 2.30 3.73
N PHE A 42 16.26 2.22 2.42
CA PHE A 42 16.50 1.00 1.63
C PHE A 42 17.40 1.20 0.41
N GLY A 43 17.77 2.44 0.09
CA GLY A 43 18.53 2.75 -1.10
C GLY A 43 17.66 2.71 -2.34
N GLN A 44 17.91 1.74 -3.23
CA GLN A 44 17.24 1.73 -4.53
C GLN A 44 15.83 1.10 -4.47
N PRO A 45 14.88 1.56 -5.31
CA PRO A 45 13.57 0.93 -5.44
C PRO A 45 13.66 -0.53 -5.91
N SER A 46 12.62 -1.32 -5.62
CA SER A 46 12.50 -2.73 -6.04
C SER A 46 12.39 -2.92 -7.55
N THR A 47 12.16 -1.85 -8.34
CA THR A 47 12.22 -1.88 -9.80
C THR A 47 12.82 -0.62 -10.37
N VAL A 48 13.54 -0.76 -11.49
CA VAL A 48 13.88 0.36 -12.37
C VAL A 48 12.66 0.58 -13.27
N ALA A 49 11.78 1.49 -12.89
CA ALA A 49 10.59 1.76 -13.68
C ALA A 49 11.00 2.32 -15.06
N ALA A 50 10.54 1.65 -16.12
CA ALA A 50 10.94 1.94 -17.50
C ALA A 50 10.16 3.10 -18.16
N ALA A 51 9.44 3.94 -17.40
CA ALA A 51 8.53 4.92 -18.00
C ALA A 51 8.34 6.18 -17.15
N SER A 52 8.04 7.28 -17.81
CA SER A 52 7.74 8.60 -17.22
C SER A 52 6.54 8.64 -16.26
N GLN A 53 5.75 7.57 -16.18
CA GLN A 53 4.52 7.50 -15.37
C GLN A 53 4.73 6.90 -13.97
N ASN A 54 5.81 6.14 -13.75
CA ASN A 54 6.16 5.55 -12.46
C ASN A 54 7.61 5.89 -12.18
N THR A 55 7.88 6.77 -11.23
CA THR A 55 9.27 7.15 -10.91
C THR A 55 9.94 6.22 -9.90
N PHE A 56 9.17 5.45 -9.11
CA PHE A 56 9.67 4.44 -8.19
C PHE A 56 8.62 3.36 -7.88
N SER A 57 9.07 2.20 -7.38
CA SER A 57 8.23 1.20 -6.72
C SER A 57 9.05 0.43 -5.69
N TYR A 58 8.62 0.49 -4.42
CA TYR A 58 9.14 -0.31 -3.32
C TYR A 58 8.12 -1.38 -2.93
N VAL A 59 8.56 -2.63 -2.87
CA VAL A 59 7.73 -3.78 -2.52
C VAL A 59 8.14 -4.33 -1.17
N PHE A 60 7.15 -4.73 -0.40
CA PHE A 60 7.35 -5.30 0.93
C PHE A 60 6.53 -6.56 1.11
N ARG A 61 7.10 -7.53 1.83
CA ARG A 61 6.37 -8.60 2.49
C ARG A 61 5.83 -8.07 3.81
N VAL A 62 4.56 -8.36 4.09
CA VAL A 62 3.94 -8.03 5.37
C VAL A 62 4.10 -9.24 6.29
N GLN A 63 4.85 -9.05 7.38
CA GLN A 63 4.99 -10.02 8.46
C GLN A 63 3.99 -9.72 9.58
N ASP A 64 3.68 -10.74 10.38
CA ASP A 64 2.73 -10.68 11.51
C ASP A 64 1.33 -10.16 11.12
N TYR A 65 0.85 -10.52 9.92
CA TYR A 65 -0.48 -10.19 9.45
C TYR A 65 -1.16 -11.43 8.86
N ASP A 66 -2.38 -11.71 9.29
CA ASP A 66 -3.13 -12.86 8.78
C ASP A 66 -3.59 -12.59 7.36
N SER A 67 -2.97 -13.31 6.42
CA SER A 67 -3.18 -13.21 4.98
C SER A 67 -3.82 -14.46 4.39
N SER A 68 -4.29 -15.37 5.24
CA SER A 68 -4.96 -16.60 4.82
C SER A 68 -6.13 -16.30 3.87
N PRO A 69 -6.25 -17.02 2.74
CA PRO A 69 -5.55 -18.26 2.39
C PRO A 69 -4.19 -18.07 1.67
N ALA A 70 -3.76 -16.84 1.41
CA ALA A 70 -2.46 -16.61 0.78
C ALA A 70 -1.32 -16.95 1.76
N PRO A 71 -0.20 -17.54 1.29
CA PRO A 71 0.93 -17.87 2.15
C PRO A 71 1.73 -16.63 2.58
N GLN A 72 1.51 -15.51 1.90
CA GLN A 72 2.18 -14.24 2.14
C GLN A 72 1.27 -13.10 1.69
N LEU A 73 1.55 -11.92 2.23
CA LEU A 73 0.89 -10.67 1.86
C LEU A 73 1.92 -9.70 1.35
N ILE A 74 1.69 -9.16 0.16
CA ILE A 74 2.56 -8.19 -0.47
C ILE A 74 1.88 -6.84 -0.50
N ILE A 75 2.68 -5.81 -0.25
CA ILE A 75 2.31 -4.43 -0.56
C ILE A 75 3.33 -3.82 -1.51
N SER A 76 2.88 -2.89 -2.33
CA SER A 76 3.71 -2.03 -3.15
C SER A 76 3.36 -0.58 -2.88
N ILE A 77 4.40 0.23 -2.71
CA ILE A 77 4.34 1.68 -2.58
C ILE A 77 5.03 2.25 -3.82
N ALA A 78 4.28 2.94 -4.67
CA ALA A 78 4.79 3.41 -5.94
C ALA A 78 4.30 4.82 -6.25
N ASP A 79 5.07 5.52 -7.07
CA ASP A 79 4.58 6.71 -7.75
C ASP A 79 3.70 6.31 -8.94
N TRP A 80 2.58 6.99 -9.12
CA TRP A 80 1.75 6.90 -10.30
C TRP A 80 1.30 8.30 -10.73
N GLN A 81 1.96 8.84 -11.76
CA GLN A 81 1.70 10.17 -12.30
C GLN A 81 1.75 11.28 -11.23
N GLY A 82 2.71 11.20 -10.30
CA GLY A 82 2.88 12.16 -9.21
C GLY A 82 2.03 11.88 -7.97
N ASN A 83 1.16 10.86 -7.99
CA ASN A 83 0.37 10.42 -6.84
C ASN A 83 1.02 9.22 -6.16
N LEU A 84 0.79 9.06 -4.86
CA LEU A 84 1.23 7.87 -4.14
C LEU A 84 0.21 6.75 -4.33
N ARG A 85 0.60 5.68 -5.02
CA ARG A 85 -0.21 4.49 -5.21
C ARG A 85 0.18 3.40 -4.23
N LEU A 86 -0.81 2.96 -3.44
CA LEU A 86 -0.70 1.77 -2.60
C LEU A 86 -1.37 0.61 -3.31
N SER A 87 -0.67 -0.53 -3.40
CA SER A 87 -1.21 -1.75 -3.98
C SER A 87 -0.92 -2.94 -3.07
N SER A 88 -1.78 -3.95 -3.13
CA SER A 88 -1.60 -5.19 -2.38
C SER A 88 -2.39 -6.33 -3.01
N ASP A 89 -1.96 -7.55 -2.75
CA ASP A 89 -2.76 -8.76 -2.98
C ASP A 89 -3.74 -9.04 -1.83
N TYR A 90 -3.85 -8.18 -0.80
CA TYR A 90 -4.86 -8.34 0.26
C TYR A 90 -6.27 -8.46 -0.32
N GLY A 91 -6.97 -9.52 0.08
CA GLY A 91 -8.32 -9.82 -0.41
C GLY A 91 -8.34 -10.49 -1.79
N TRP A 92 -7.20 -10.69 -2.44
CA TRP A 92 -7.05 -11.33 -3.74
C TRP A 92 -6.19 -12.59 -3.66
N MET A 93 -6.45 -13.54 -4.55
CA MET A 93 -5.55 -14.66 -4.81
C MET A 93 -5.60 -15.02 -6.28
N LEU A 94 -4.69 -15.88 -6.72
CA LEU A 94 -4.80 -16.50 -8.04
C LEU A 94 -5.53 -17.85 -7.92
N ASP A 95 -6.45 -18.11 -8.83
CA ASP A 95 -7.05 -19.44 -8.99
C ASP A 95 -6.08 -20.40 -9.72
N ALA A 96 -6.54 -21.63 -9.97
CA ALA A 96 -5.76 -22.67 -10.66
C ALA A 96 -5.33 -22.26 -12.09
N ASP A 97 -6.08 -21.37 -12.75
CA ASP A 97 -5.77 -20.83 -14.07
C ASP A 97 -4.85 -19.59 -14.01
N ARG A 98 -4.34 -19.25 -12.83
CA ARG A 98 -3.62 -18.00 -12.55
C ARG A 98 -4.46 -16.74 -12.81
N LYS A 99 -5.79 -16.82 -12.66
CA LYS A 99 -6.68 -15.66 -12.74
C LYS A 99 -6.90 -15.08 -11.34
N PRO A 100 -6.87 -13.73 -11.19
CA PRO A 100 -7.21 -13.08 -9.94
C PRO A 100 -8.65 -13.37 -9.53
N THR A 101 -8.85 -13.87 -8.32
CA THR A 101 -10.16 -14.09 -7.69
C THR A 101 -10.20 -13.44 -6.31
N ARG A 102 -11.40 -13.06 -5.87
CA ARG A 102 -11.64 -12.43 -4.56
C ARG A 102 -11.66 -13.50 -3.47
N THR A 103 -11.07 -13.19 -2.33
CA THR A 103 -11.18 -13.98 -1.11
C THR A 103 -12.26 -13.40 -0.20
N GLU A 104 -12.57 -14.08 0.90
CA GLU A 104 -13.50 -13.59 1.93
C GLU A 104 -13.05 -12.26 2.57
N ARG A 105 -11.75 -11.96 2.54
CA ARG A 105 -11.17 -10.72 3.05
C ARG A 105 -11.30 -9.53 2.09
N PHE A 106 -11.81 -9.74 0.88
CA PHE A 106 -11.92 -8.68 -0.13
C PHE A 106 -12.69 -7.46 0.38
N GLU A 107 -13.75 -7.68 1.16
CA GLU A 107 -14.57 -6.60 1.72
C GLU A 107 -13.83 -5.80 2.81
N GLN A 108 -12.73 -6.33 3.36
CA GLN A 108 -11.92 -5.67 4.40
C GLN A 108 -10.79 -4.80 3.82
N ARG A 109 -10.68 -4.69 2.48
CA ARG A 109 -9.58 -3.97 1.82
C ARG A 109 -9.50 -2.50 2.24
N SER A 110 -10.63 -1.83 2.47
CA SER A 110 -10.64 -0.45 2.94
C SER A 110 -10.07 -0.30 4.36
N GLN A 111 -10.41 -1.23 5.26
CA GLN A 111 -9.87 -1.26 6.62
C GLN A 111 -8.36 -1.60 6.61
N PHE A 112 -7.95 -2.53 5.74
CA PHE A 112 -6.54 -2.84 5.52
C PHE A 112 -5.77 -1.62 5.02
N ALA A 113 -6.29 -0.91 4.01
CA ALA A 113 -5.68 0.30 3.48
C ALA A 113 -5.54 1.39 4.56
N GLN A 114 -6.56 1.61 5.39
CA GLN A 114 -6.47 2.52 6.52
C GLN A 114 -5.37 2.11 7.52
N SER A 115 -5.32 0.82 7.89
CA SER A 115 -4.30 0.30 8.81
C SER A 115 -2.90 0.46 8.25
N LEU A 116 -2.73 0.22 6.95
CA LEU A 116 -1.46 0.41 6.24
C LEU A 116 -1.06 1.89 6.22
N ARG A 117 -1.98 2.81 5.95
CA ARG A 117 -1.70 4.25 5.97
C ARG A 117 -1.24 4.73 7.34
N SER A 118 -1.96 4.36 8.40
CA SER A 118 -1.58 4.69 9.77
C SER A 118 -0.19 4.14 10.13
N TYR A 119 0.10 2.90 9.73
CA TYR A 119 1.42 2.31 9.94
C TYR A 119 2.52 3.05 9.17
N LEU A 120 2.31 3.37 7.89
CA LEU A 120 3.30 4.07 7.06
C LEU A 120 3.58 5.49 7.58
N GLN A 121 2.54 6.18 8.07
CA GLN A 121 2.67 7.50 8.69
C GLN A 121 3.60 7.47 9.90
N GLU A 122 3.36 6.54 10.83
CA GLU A 122 4.20 6.37 12.01
C GLU A 122 5.61 5.92 11.62
N TRP A 123 5.72 4.93 10.74
CA TRP A 123 6.98 4.28 10.42
C TRP A 123 7.94 5.13 9.57
N LEU A 124 7.40 5.98 8.70
CA LEU A 124 8.18 6.90 7.86
C LEU A 124 8.27 8.31 8.46
N GLU A 125 7.52 8.60 9.53
CA GLU A 125 7.42 9.92 10.16
C GLU A 125 7.05 10.98 9.11
N VAL A 126 5.90 10.77 8.46
CA VAL A 126 5.36 11.63 7.38
C VAL A 126 3.92 11.99 7.67
N GLU A 127 3.50 13.20 7.33
CA GLU A 127 2.12 13.66 7.53
C GLU A 127 1.26 13.44 6.27
N GLY A 128 -0.07 13.52 6.41
CA GLY A 128 -0.98 13.55 5.25
C GLY A 128 -1.34 12.21 4.60
N LEU A 129 -0.84 11.08 5.11
CA LEU A 129 -1.32 9.75 4.70
C LEU A 129 -2.75 9.46 5.18
N THR A 130 -3.25 10.15 6.20
CA THR A 130 -4.64 10.08 6.64
C THR A 130 -5.48 11.12 5.94
N ASP A 131 -6.62 10.70 5.42
CA ASP A 131 -7.62 11.61 4.86
C ASP A 131 -8.15 12.50 6.00
N GLU A 132 -7.86 13.80 5.98
CA GLU A 132 -8.51 14.79 6.85
C GLU A 132 -9.96 15.02 6.37
N GLY A 133 -10.76 13.96 6.43
CA GLY A 133 -12.12 13.90 5.90
C GLY A 133 -13.03 13.08 6.79
N GLY A 134 -13.11 13.39 8.08
CA GLY A 134 -13.92 12.61 9.03
C GLY A 134 -14.11 13.22 10.42
N GLY A 135 -14.04 14.55 10.55
CA GLY A 135 -14.53 15.23 11.74
C GLY A 135 -16.04 15.02 11.84
N THR A 136 -16.45 14.16 12.77
CA THR A 136 -17.85 13.93 13.12
C THR A 136 -18.50 15.28 13.45
N LYS A 137 -19.38 15.77 12.57
CA LYS A 137 -20.49 16.62 13.02
C LYS A 137 -21.34 15.76 13.94
N LYS A 138 -21.13 15.86 15.25
CA LYS A 138 -22.19 15.59 16.20
C LYS A 138 -23.12 16.79 16.20
N ASP A 139 -24.13 16.71 15.34
CA ASP A 139 -25.42 17.31 15.64
C ASP A 139 -25.91 16.66 16.94
N GLU A 140 -25.85 17.39 18.06
CA GLU A 140 -26.75 17.17 19.18
C GLU A 140 -27.42 18.51 19.50
N GLY A 141 -28.57 18.70 18.87
CA GLY A 141 -29.61 19.54 19.46
C GLY A 141 -30.01 18.95 20.80
N GLY A 142 -29.86 19.75 21.85
CA GLY A 142 -30.38 19.48 23.19
C GLY A 142 -31.14 20.70 23.65
N VAL A 143 -32.46 20.62 23.54
CA VAL A 143 -33.44 21.57 24.10
C VAL A 143 -33.20 21.74 25.60
N GLY A 144 -33.22 22.99 26.06
CA GLY A 144 -33.28 23.37 27.47
C GLY A 144 -33.69 24.83 27.60
#